data_AF-A0A2K0SYN1-F1
#
_entry.id   AF-A0A2K0SYN1-F1
#
_cell.length_a   1.000
_cell.length_b   1.000
_cell.length_c   1.000
_cell.angle_alpha   90.00
_cell.angle_beta   90.00
_cell.angle_gamma   90.00
#
_symmetry.space_group_name_H-M   'P 1'
#
loop_
_entity.id
_entity.type
_entity.pdbx_description
1 polymer ?
#
loop_
_entity_poly.entity_id
_entity_poly.type
_entity_poly.pdbx_seq_one_letter_code
_entity_poly.pdbx_strand_id
1 'polypeptide(L)'
;MHGKELGNLAKQWLATHDGWLLVYDDPKSFEAMAEVYWPTLSQGSVLVTTRNKDLSIPPDVSKQFISLSLLPISTDASKKFLEKSLKPHEAEDGDLERISTLLGGIPLALAHVAECIKKPDLDLTDAKDVINALEGFSIALPDLWSKDHRQGSENPPSWPYERLPREALDQVLPSSEPNAVSLLGSLVIFDVPTPLSMSPEECQEAYLPLFESFSNCLTIDDKGLISIHPIVKLDIRRRFHYDGTVAKKALNQAKELLNTLPHSDDLRNQFDACVQAFHRDLSFNSTLPTGILESPLQGSIGSVVITQRQHVLELY
;
A
#
# COMPACT_ATOMS: atom_id res chain seq x y z
N MET A 1 -10.58 -23.44 28.59
CA MET A 1 -10.70 -22.54 29.76
C MET A 1 -9.42 -21.75 30.07
N HIS A 2 -8.26 -21.99 29.43
CA HIS A 2 -6.97 -21.43 29.91
C HIS A 2 -6.59 -20.02 29.43
N GLY A 3 -7.19 -19.48 28.36
CA GLY A 3 -6.79 -18.17 27.83
C GLY A 3 -7.19 -16.97 28.70
N LYS A 4 -8.36 -17.03 29.37
CA LYS A 4 -8.85 -15.92 30.21
C LYS A 4 -8.05 -15.79 31.51
N GLU A 5 -7.58 -16.90 32.08
CA GLU A 5 -6.77 -16.90 33.30
C GLU A 5 -5.40 -16.29 33.06
N LEU A 6 -4.74 -16.65 31.95
CA LEU A 6 -3.45 -16.06 31.55
C LEU A 6 -3.55 -14.55 31.30
N GLY A 7 -4.62 -14.10 30.63
CA GLY A 7 -4.87 -12.68 30.42
C GLY A 7 -5.00 -11.91 31.74
N ASN A 8 -5.75 -12.46 32.71
CA ASN A 8 -5.91 -11.83 34.01
C ASN A 8 -4.60 -11.78 34.82
N LEU A 9 -3.78 -12.84 34.75
CA LEU A 9 -2.46 -12.87 35.38
C LEU A 9 -1.53 -11.82 34.78
N ALA A 10 -1.52 -11.67 33.45
CA ALA A 10 -0.74 -10.63 32.78
C ALA A 10 -1.18 -9.22 33.19
N LYS A 11 -2.49 -8.96 33.25
CA LYS A 11 -3.04 -7.68 33.73
C LYS A 11 -2.64 -7.38 35.17
N GLN A 12 -2.70 -8.39 36.04
CA GLN A 12 -2.28 -8.25 37.43
C GLN A 12 -0.77 -7.97 37.51
N TRP A 13 0.04 -8.68 36.74
CA TRP A 13 1.48 -8.48 36.70
C TRP A 13 1.84 -7.06 36.27
N LEU A 14 1.23 -6.55 35.19
CA LEU A 14 1.42 -5.18 34.71
C LEU A 14 0.97 -4.12 35.73
N ALA A 15 -0.03 -4.42 36.56
CA ALA A 15 -0.53 -3.51 37.59
C ALA A 15 0.32 -3.49 38.87
N THR A 16 1.17 -4.50 39.11
CA THR A 16 1.96 -4.61 40.35
C THR A 16 3.47 -4.57 40.15
N HIS A 17 3.94 -4.40 38.91
CA HIS A 17 5.36 -4.31 38.60
C HIS A 17 5.66 -2.99 37.89
N ASP A 18 6.87 -2.48 38.15
CA ASP A 18 7.40 -1.27 37.52
C ASP A 18 8.30 -1.59 36.31
N GLY A 19 8.48 -0.61 35.43
CA GLY A 19 9.49 -0.63 34.37
C GLY A 19 9.16 -1.53 33.18
N TRP A 20 7.89 -1.90 32.99
CA TRP A 20 7.46 -2.68 31.83
C TRP A 20 7.28 -1.81 30.59
N LEU A 21 7.33 -2.46 29.42
CA LEU A 21 6.94 -1.91 28.13
C LEU A 21 5.81 -2.78 27.56
N LEU A 22 4.67 -2.15 27.28
CA LEU A 22 3.53 -2.79 26.63
C LEU A 22 3.44 -2.29 25.19
N VAL A 23 3.43 -3.21 24.24
CA VAL A 23 3.39 -2.89 22.80
C VAL A 23 2.05 -3.34 22.22
N TYR A 24 1.31 -2.41 21.63
CA TYR A 24 0.16 -2.71 20.77
C TYR A 24 0.59 -2.57 19.32
N ASP A 25 0.54 -3.67 18.59
CA ASP A 25 0.86 -3.70 17.17
C ASP A 25 -0.41 -3.72 16.31
N ASP A 26 -0.55 -2.71 15.47
CA ASP A 26 -1.67 -2.44 14.57
C ASP A 26 -3.07 -2.53 15.23
N PRO A 27 -3.31 -1.85 16.37
CA PRO A 27 -4.64 -1.83 16.97
C PRO A 27 -5.63 -1.09 16.07
N LYS A 28 -6.89 -1.57 16.07
CA LYS A 28 -7.97 -0.98 15.27
C LYS A 28 -8.57 0.27 15.91
N SER A 29 -8.68 0.28 17.24
CA SER A 29 -9.29 1.37 18.01
C SER A 29 -8.77 1.40 19.46
N PHE A 30 -9.01 2.49 20.18
CA PHE A 30 -8.68 2.57 21.62
C PHE A 30 -9.54 1.61 22.44
N GLU A 31 -10.80 1.40 22.05
CA GLU A 31 -11.73 0.47 22.70
C GLU A 31 -11.19 -0.96 22.61
N ALA A 32 -10.70 -1.36 21.43
CA ALA A 32 -10.10 -2.68 21.24
C ALA A 32 -8.87 -2.89 22.14
N MET A 33 -8.05 -1.84 22.34
CA MET A 33 -6.94 -1.90 23.30
C MET A 33 -7.46 -2.00 24.74
N ALA A 34 -8.43 -1.17 25.12
CA ALA A 34 -8.99 -1.13 26.46
C ALA A 34 -9.69 -2.44 26.87
N GLU A 35 -10.35 -3.13 25.94
CA GLU A 35 -10.93 -4.47 26.14
C GLU A 35 -9.85 -5.49 26.55
N VAL A 36 -8.67 -5.41 25.91
CA VAL A 36 -7.52 -6.24 26.26
C VAL A 36 -6.98 -5.78 27.60
N TYR A 37 -6.49 -4.55 27.69
CA TYR A 37 -5.99 -3.91 28.90
C TYR A 37 -5.61 -2.47 28.51
N TRP A 38 -5.85 -1.47 29.35
CA TRP A 38 -5.20 -0.17 29.20
C TRP A 38 -4.63 0.23 30.56
N PRO A 39 -3.31 0.43 30.69
CA PRO A 39 -2.71 0.73 31.98
C PRO A 39 -3.25 2.04 32.55
N THR A 40 -3.87 1.98 33.73
CA THR A 40 -4.33 3.18 34.44
C THR A 40 -3.24 3.78 35.31
N LEU A 41 -2.33 2.95 35.85
CA LEU A 41 -1.20 3.34 36.69
C LEU A 41 0.03 3.70 35.85
N SER A 42 0.85 4.64 36.33
CA SER A 42 1.99 5.23 35.61
C SER A 42 3.32 4.46 35.76
N GLN A 43 3.28 3.16 36.03
CA GLN A 43 4.45 2.35 36.40
C GLN A 43 5.20 1.73 35.21
N GLY A 44 4.82 2.04 33.98
CA GLY A 44 5.47 1.55 32.78
C GLY A 44 5.22 2.40 31.54
N SER A 45 5.63 1.91 30.39
CA SER A 45 5.52 2.60 29.10
C SER A 45 4.64 1.82 28.13
N VAL A 46 3.86 2.54 27.33
CA VAL A 46 3.05 1.97 26.26
C VAL A 46 3.60 2.46 24.92
N LEU A 47 3.86 1.52 24.00
CA LEU A 47 4.17 1.80 22.61
C LEU A 47 3.00 1.31 21.76
N VAL A 48 2.52 2.17 20.87
CA VAL A 48 1.49 1.82 19.89
C VAL A 48 2.08 2.00 18.50
N THR A 49 2.10 0.95 17.70
CA THR A 49 2.38 1.02 16.26
C THR A 49 1.06 0.88 15.52
N THR A 50 0.69 1.87 14.71
CA THR A 50 -0.60 1.86 14.02
C THR A 50 -0.53 2.66 12.73
N ARG A 51 -1.38 2.26 11.77
CA ARG A 51 -1.63 3.02 10.54
C ARG A 51 -2.82 3.98 10.70
N ASN A 52 -3.62 3.85 11.77
CA ASN A 52 -4.78 4.67 12.03
C ASN A 52 -4.38 6.00 12.71
N LYS A 53 -4.54 7.12 12.01
CA LYS A 53 -4.22 8.45 12.54
C LYS A 53 -5.10 8.84 13.73
N ASP A 54 -6.31 8.29 13.85
CA ASP A 54 -7.22 8.58 14.98
C ASP A 54 -6.65 8.06 16.32
N LEU A 55 -5.72 7.10 16.26
CA LEU A 55 -5.02 6.57 17.42
C LEU A 55 -3.80 7.40 17.83
N SER A 56 -3.46 8.44 17.06
CA SER A 56 -2.36 9.34 17.36
C SER A 56 -2.67 10.33 18.49
N ILE A 57 -3.91 10.39 18.98
CA ILE A 57 -4.30 11.23 20.12
C ILE A 57 -5.05 10.34 21.13
N PRO A 58 -4.47 10.05 22.30
CA PRO A 58 -5.17 9.28 23.31
C PRO A 58 -6.40 10.03 23.84
N PRO A 59 -7.49 9.31 24.16
CA PRO A 59 -8.71 9.93 24.69
C PRO A 59 -8.52 10.59 26.06
N ASP A 60 -7.43 10.27 26.76
CA ASP A 60 -7.07 10.87 28.04
C ASP A 60 -5.80 11.73 27.90
N VAL A 61 -6.01 13.04 27.83
CA VAL A 61 -4.97 14.08 27.64
C VAL A 61 -4.12 14.29 28.90
N SER A 62 -4.45 13.63 30.03
CA SER A 62 -3.75 13.82 31.30
C SER A 62 -2.38 13.15 31.39
N LYS A 63 -2.05 12.26 30.43
CA LYS A 63 -0.78 11.52 30.39
C LYS A 63 0.21 12.16 29.42
N GLN A 64 1.51 12.10 29.76
CA GLN A 64 2.57 12.43 28.82
C GLN A 64 2.48 11.45 27.64
N PHE A 65 2.26 12.00 26.45
CA PHE A 65 2.12 11.24 25.22
C PHE A 65 3.01 11.86 24.14
N ILE A 66 3.66 10.99 23.37
CA ILE A 66 4.52 11.39 22.26
C ILE A 66 4.01 10.64 21.02
N SER A 67 3.58 11.40 20.02
CA SER A 67 3.29 10.86 18.69
C SER A 67 4.54 10.98 17.82
N LEU A 68 4.90 9.89 17.16
CA LEU A 68 5.98 9.85 16.17
C LEU A 68 5.41 9.40 14.83
N SER A 69 5.29 10.35 13.90
CA SER A 69 4.90 10.04 12.52
C SER A 69 6.08 9.42 11.77
N LEU A 70 5.92 8.18 11.30
CA LEU A 70 6.90 7.54 10.43
C LEU A 70 6.70 7.99 8.99
N LEU A 71 7.70 8.66 8.44
CA LEU A 71 7.73 9.05 7.03
C LEU A 71 8.48 7.99 6.20
N PRO A 72 8.21 7.89 4.88
CA PRO A 72 9.09 7.16 3.99
C PRO A 72 10.54 7.62 4.15
N ILE A 73 11.49 6.70 3.99
CA ILE A 73 12.91 7.04 4.09
C ILE A 73 13.32 7.87 2.86
N SER A 74 14.33 8.73 3.01
CA SER A 74 14.79 9.57 1.89
C SER A 74 15.33 8.73 0.72
N THR A 75 15.40 9.31 -0.47
CA THR A 75 16.02 8.67 -1.64
C THR A 75 17.45 8.22 -1.34
N ASP A 76 18.25 9.05 -0.65
CA ASP A 76 19.63 8.69 -0.24
C ASP A 76 19.67 7.50 0.72
N ALA A 77 18.75 7.45 1.70
CA ALA A 77 18.65 6.34 2.63
C ALA A 77 18.16 5.07 1.93
N SER A 78 17.26 5.21 0.96
CA SER A 78 16.75 4.12 0.10
C SER A 78 17.86 3.53 -0.75
N LYS A 79 18.67 4.39 -1.38
CA LYS A 79 19.85 3.97 -2.15
C LYS A 79 20.83 3.21 -1.27
N LYS A 80 21.19 3.75 -0.10
CA LYS A 80 22.05 3.06 0.88
C LYS A 80 21.46 1.73 1.36
N PHE A 81 20.14 1.64 1.48
CA PHE A 81 19.45 0.40 1.82
C PHE A 81 19.63 -0.63 0.70
N LEU A 82 19.43 -0.24 -0.56
CA LEU A 82 19.59 -1.11 -1.72
C LEU A 82 21.07 -1.52 -1.95
N GLU A 83 22.02 -0.59 -1.80
CA GLU A 83 23.47 -0.86 -1.89
C GLU A 83 23.93 -1.92 -0.89
N LYS A 84 23.34 -1.94 0.31
CA LYS A 84 23.61 -2.98 1.32
C LYS A 84 22.90 -4.29 1.03
N SER A 85 21.79 -4.23 0.30
CA SER A 85 20.94 -5.38 0.02
C SER A 85 21.40 -6.12 -1.23
N LEU A 86 21.94 -5.42 -2.23
CA LEU A 86 22.33 -5.93 -3.54
C LEU A 86 23.85 -6.04 -3.68
N LYS A 87 24.31 -6.97 -4.51
CA LYS A 87 25.73 -7.06 -4.88
C LYS A 87 26.06 -6.03 -5.96
N PRO A 88 27.33 -5.61 -6.09
CA PRO A 88 27.74 -4.59 -7.07
C PRO A 88 27.43 -4.88 -8.55
N HIS A 89 27.16 -6.14 -8.91
CA HIS A 89 26.80 -6.53 -10.29
C HIS A 89 25.29 -6.69 -10.50
N GLU A 90 24.48 -6.58 -9.44
CA GLU A 90 23.04 -6.77 -9.49
C GLU A 90 22.30 -5.46 -9.87
N ALA A 91 22.93 -4.29 -9.65
CA ALA A 91 22.40 -2.99 -10.05
C ALA A 91 23.52 -1.93 -10.18
N GLU A 92 23.41 -1.05 -11.18
CA GLU A 92 24.28 0.12 -11.31
C GLU A 92 23.79 1.27 -10.42
N ASP A 93 24.65 2.26 -10.15
CA ASP A 93 24.32 3.41 -9.27
C ASP A 93 23.05 4.16 -9.71
N GLY A 94 22.88 4.35 -11.02
CA GLY A 94 21.69 4.98 -11.61
C GLY A 94 20.43 4.12 -11.48
N ASP A 95 20.55 2.80 -11.46
CA ASP A 95 19.41 1.90 -11.25
C ASP A 95 18.90 2.03 -9.81
N LEU A 96 19.81 2.11 -8.84
CA LEU A 96 19.46 2.26 -7.42
C LEU A 96 18.70 3.57 -7.15
N GLU A 97 19.14 4.67 -7.77
CA GLU A 97 18.46 5.97 -7.67
C GLU A 97 17.05 5.91 -8.27
N ARG A 98 16.93 5.27 -9.43
CA ARG A 98 15.65 5.14 -10.14
C ARG A 98 14.66 4.25 -9.37
N ILE A 99 15.11 3.10 -8.88
CA ILE A 99 14.31 2.21 -8.01
C ILE A 99 13.89 2.95 -6.75
N SER A 100 14.82 3.67 -6.10
CA SER A 100 14.51 4.44 -4.88
C SER A 100 13.41 5.47 -5.10
N THR A 101 13.46 6.15 -6.25
CA THR A 101 12.45 7.14 -6.65
C THR A 101 11.10 6.48 -6.95
N LEU A 102 11.09 5.39 -7.71
CA LEU A 102 9.88 4.66 -8.10
C LEU A 102 9.15 4.01 -6.92
N LEU A 103 9.88 3.61 -5.87
CA LEU A 103 9.30 3.00 -4.67
C LEU A 103 8.97 4.02 -3.58
N GLY A 104 9.36 5.29 -3.76
CA GLY A 104 9.05 6.40 -2.85
C GLY A 104 9.59 6.22 -1.43
N GLY A 105 10.63 5.41 -1.25
CA GLY A 105 11.26 5.23 0.06
C GLY A 105 10.46 4.40 1.07
N ILE A 106 9.58 3.51 0.61
CA ILE A 106 8.91 2.54 1.49
C ILE A 106 9.87 1.37 1.76
N PRO A 107 10.38 1.19 3.00
CA PRO A 107 11.42 0.17 3.28
C PRO A 107 11.02 -1.24 2.87
N LEU A 108 9.74 -1.58 3.04
CA LEU A 108 9.24 -2.91 2.74
C LEU A 108 9.14 -3.16 1.22
N ALA A 109 8.82 -2.13 0.42
CA ALA A 109 8.82 -2.22 -1.03
C ALA A 109 10.27 -2.33 -1.58
N LEU A 110 11.20 -1.57 -0.99
CA LEU A 110 12.63 -1.66 -1.31
C LEU A 110 13.21 -3.05 -1.02
N ALA A 111 12.89 -3.62 0.14
CA ALA A 111 13.31 -4.97 0.51
C ALA A 111 12.78 -6.00 -0.50
N HIS A 112 11.50 -5.89 -0.89
CA HIS A 112 10.90 -6.80 -1.86
C HIS A 112 11.58 -6.73 -3.22
N VAL A 113 11.78 -5.52 -3.75
CA VAL A 113 12.46 -5.32 -5.04
C VAL A 113 13.90 -5.83 -4.99
N ALA A 114 14.61 -5.59 -3.90
CA ALA A 114 15.96 -6.12 -3.74
C ALA A 114 15.97 -7.67 -3.79
N GLU A 115 15.00 -8.32 -3.16
CA GLU A 115 14.86 -9.79 -3.23
C GLU A 115 14.45 -10.29 -4.62
N CYS A 116 13.65 -9.53 -5.37
CA CYS A 116 13.32 -9.86 -6.76
C CYS A 116 14.58 -9.83 -7.64
N ILE A 117 15.40 -8.79 -7.53
CA ILE A 117 16.64 -8.64 -8.31
C ILE A 117 17.63 -9.78 -8.02
N LYS A 118 17.69 -10.27 -6.77
CA LYS A 118 18.58 -11.38 -6.38
C LYS A 118 18.18 -12.74 -6.97
N LYS A 119 16.93 -12.91 -7.42
CA LYS A 119 16.40 -14.22 -7.83
C LYS A 119 16.57 -14.42 -9.34
N PRO A 120 17.56 -15.22 -9.78
CA PRO A 120 17.81 -15.47 -11.21
C PRO A 120 16.68 -16.26 -11.91
N ASP A 121 15.75 -16.85 -11.15
CA ASP A 121 14.62 -17.64 -11.67
C ASP A 121 13.39 -16.79 -12.04
N LEU A 122 13.46 -15.47 -11.86
CA LEU A 122 12.48 -14.55 -12.43
C LEU A 122 12.96 -14.16 -13.83
N ASP A 123 12.06 -14.06 -14.81
CA ASP A 123 12.35 -13.45 -16.13
C ASP A 123 12.76 -11.96 -16.03
N LEU A 124 12.94 -11.46 -14.80
CA LEU A 124 13.53 -10.19 -14.40
C LEU A 124 14.97 -10.47 -14.01
N THR A 125 15.86 -10.52 -15.00
CA THR A 125 17.25 -10.97 -14.80
C THR A 125 18.16 -9.90 -14.24
N ASP A 126 17.75 -8.63 -14.27
CA ASP A 126 18.49 -7.51 -13.73
C ASP A 126 17.60 -6.38 -13.18
N ALA A 127 18.23 -5.35 -12.60
CA ALA A 127 17.56 -4.16 -12.09
C ALA A 127 16.80 -3.37 -13.19
N LYS A 128 17.22 -3.45 -14.45
CA LYS A 128 16.60 -2.72 -15.57
C LYS A 128 15.25 -3.34 -15.91
N ASP A 129 15.15 -4.66 -15.87
CA ASP A 129 13.88 -5.36 -16.02
C ASP A 129 12.88 -4.94 -14.92
N VAL A 130 13.34 -4.83 -13.67
CA VAL A 130 12.49 -4.37 -12.55
C VAL A 130 12.08 -2.91 -12.72
N ILE A 131 12.98 -2.03 -13.15
CA ILE A 131 12.66 -0.62 -13.43
C ILE A 131 11.59 -0.55 -14.52
N ASN A 132 11.75 -1.29 -15.61
CA ASN A 132 10.77 -1.35 -16.70
C ASN A 132 9.40 -1.86 -16.22
N ALA A 133 9.38 -2.83 -15.29
CA ALA A 133 8.16 -3.32 -14.66
C ALA A 133 7.48 -2.24 -13.81
N LEU A 134 8.25 -1.53 -12.98
CA LEU A 134 7.76 -0.46 -12.12
C LEU A 134 7.25 0.72 -12.94
N GLU A 135 7.90 1.07 -14.03
CA GLU A 135 7.46 2.18 -14.88
C GLU A 135 6.22 1.85 -15.71
N GLY A 136 5.85 0.57 -15.79
CA GLY A 136 4.68 0.11 -16.54
C GLY A 136 4.91 0.09 -18.05
N PHE A 137 6.15 0.19 -18.52
CA PHE A 137 6.48 0.10 -19.96
C PHE A 137 6.34 -1.32 -20.52
N SER A 138 6.30 -2.35 -19.66
CA SER A 138 6.11 -3.73 -20.08
C SER A 138 5.02 -4.42 -19.27
N ILE A 139 3.86 -4.53 -19.91
CA ILE A 139 2.63 -5.15 -19.40
C ILE A 139 2.77 -6.68 -19.23
N ALA A 140 3.82 -7.28 -19.79
CA ALA A 140 4.05 -8.72 -19.78
C ALA A 140 4.96 -9.21 -18.65
N LEU A 141 5.50 -8.31 -17.80
CA LEU A 141 6.42 -8.74 -16.76
C LEU A 141 5.66 -9.51 -15.67
N PRO A 142 6.20 -10.65 -15.17
CA PRO A 142 5.57 -11.41 -14.10
C PRO A 142 5.26 -10.46 -12.96
N ASP A 143 3.99 -10.33 -12.60
CA ASP A 143 3.56 -9.28 -11.67
C ASP A 143 4.40 -9.41 -10.40
N LEU A 144 5.28 -8.42 -10.25
CA LEU A 144 6.33 -8.29 -9.24
C LEU A 144 5.75 -8.49 -7.83
N TRP A 145 4.44 -8.28 -7.69
CA TRP A 145 3.66 -8.31 -6.48
C TRP A 145 2.61 -9.44 -6.43
N SER A 146 2.56 -10.34 -7.42
CA SER A 146 1.56 -11.45 -7.51
C SER A 146 2.13 -12.86 -7.50
N LYS A 147 3.44 -13.03 -7.67
CA LYS A 147 4.01 -14.37 -7.59
C LYS A 147 3.86 -14.83 -6.15
N ASP A 148 2.84 -15.66 -5.95
CA ASP A 148 2.58 -16.43 -4.74
C ASP A 148 3.80 -17.32 -4.51
N HIS A 149 4.80 -16.76 -3.83
CA HIS A 149 6.03 -17.46 -3.45
C HIS A 149 5.74 -18.65 -2.51
N ARG A 150 4.47 -18.90 -2.16
CA ARG A 150 4.00 -20.04 -1.37
C ARG A 150 4.02 -21.36 -2.13
N GLN A 151 4.09 -21.38 -3.47
CA GLN A 151 3.96 -22.65 -4.22
C GLN A 151 5.26 -23.44 -4.42
N GLY A 152 6.43 -22.91 -4.01
CA GLY A 152 7.72 -23.54 -4.34
C GLY A 152 8.63 -23.95 -3.17
N SER A 153 8.40 -23.49 -1.94
CA SER A 153 9.27 -23.85 -0.81
C SER A 153 8.46 -24.35 0.36
N GLU A 154 8.82 -25.53 0.90
CA GLU A 154 8.19 -26.15 2.07
C GLU A 154 8.30 -25.31 3.36
N ASN A 155 9.03 -24.18 3.33
CA ASN A 155 9.06 -23.15 4.36
C ASN A 155 9.16 -21.76 3.72
N PRO A 156 8.04 -21.14 3.29
CA PRO A 156 8.08 -19.78 2.78
C PRO A 156 8.32 -18.81 3.95
N PRO A 157 9.18 -17.78 3.79
CA PRO A 157 9.19 -16.64 4.70
C PRO A 157 7.78 -16.06 4.74
N SER A 158 7.15 -16.03 5.91
CA SER A 158 5.74 -15.67 6.14
C SER A 158 5.42 -14.18 5.94
N TRP A 159 6.14 -13.48 5.07
CA TRP A 159 6.04 -12.04 4.97
C TRP A 159 4.95 -11.60 3.96
N PRO A 160 4.10 -10.62 4.32
CA PRO A 160 2.90 -10.25 3.56
C PRO A 160 3.18 -9.30 2.37
N TYR A 161 4.26 -9.51 1.61
CA TYR A 161 4.73 -8.52 0.62
C TYR A 161 3.77 -8.25 -0.54
N GLU A 162 3.02 -9.25 -1.01
CA GLU A 162 1.98 -9.09 -2.06
C GLU A 162 0.87 -8.12 -1.64
N ARG A 163 0.75 -7.89 -0.34
CA ARG A 163 -0.30 -7.07 0.23
C ARG A 163 0.09 -5.61 0.34
N LEU A 164 1.31 -5.17 0.05
CA LEU A 164 1.69 -3.79 0.37
C LEU A 164 0.97 -2.72 -0.45
N PRO A 165 1.00 -2.75 -1.80
CA PRO A 165 0.30 -1.73 -2.59
C PRO A 165 -1.22 -1.86 -2.41
N ARG A 166 -1.69 -3.11 -2.31
CA ARG A 166 -3.10 -3.44 -2.14
C ARG A 166 -3.64 -3.09 -0.76
N GLU A 167 -2.96 -3.38 0.34
CA GLU A 167 -3.35 -2.95 1.70
C GLU A 167 -3.24 -1.44 1.83
N ALA A 168 -2.20 -0.81 1.26
CA ALA A 168 -2.11 0.65 1.27
C ALA A 168 -3.35 1.26 0.61
N LEU A 169 -3.78 0.73 -0.54
CA LEU A 169 -4.96 1.23 -1.23
C LEU A 169 -6.28 0.77 -0.58
N ASP A 170 -6.38 -0.47 -0.11
CA ASP A 170 -7.58 -1.02 0.54
C ASP A 170 -7.80 -0.39 1.95
N GLN A 171 -6.76 0.21 2.55
CA GLN A 171 -6.88 1.05 3.75
C GLN A 171 -7.32 2.49 3.43
N VAL A 172 -6.89 3.01 2.29
CA VAL A 172 -7.22 4.37 1.85
C VAL A 172 -8.60 4.44 1.22
N LEU A 173 -9.00 3.40 0.51
CA LEU A 173 -10.30 3.29 -0.13
C LEU A 173 -11.28 2.64 0.83
N PRO A 174 -12.24 3.39 1.42
CA PRO A 174 -13.31 2.75 2.14
C PRO A 174 -14.01 1.77 1.20
N SER A 175 -14.31 0.57 1.71
CA SER A 175 -14.96 -0.51 0.96
C SER A 175 -16.32 -0.12 0.34
N SER A 176 -16.84 1.06 0.67
CA SER A 176 -18.12 1.61 0.26
C SER A 176 -18.11 2.49 -0.98
N GLU A 177 -16.94 2.88 -1.53
CA GLU A 177 -16.88 3.82 -2.67
C GLU A 177 -16.51 3.13 -4.00
N PRO A 178 -17.50 2.64 -4.78
CA PRO A 178 -17.25 1.85 -6.00
C PRO A 178 -16.53 2.63 -7.11
N ASN A 179 -16.47 3.97 -7.02
CA ASN A 179 -15.82 4.82 -8.02
C ASN A 179 -14.44 5.36 -7.60
N ALA A 180 -14.01 5.15 -6.36
CA ALA A 180 -12.80 5.79 -5.84
C ALA A 180 -11.52 5.37 -6.58
N VAL A 181 -11.43 4.10 -7.03
CA VAL A 181 -10.29 3.62 -7.84
C VAL A 181 -10.23 4.34 -9.20
N SER A 182 -11.37 4.56 -9.85
CA SER A 182 -11.40 5.27 -11.14
C SER A 182 -11.03 6.74 -10.95
N LEU A 183 -11.54 7.33 -9.87
CA LEU A 183 -11.31 8.72 -9.52
C LEU A 183 -9.83 8.98 -9.21
N LEU A 184 -9.21 8.23 -8.29
CA LEU A 184 -7.76 8.26 -8.08
C LEU A 184 -7.00 7.92 -9.36
N GLY A 185 -7.54 6.99 -10.15
CA GLY A 185 -7.05 6.63 -11.47
C GLY A 185 -6.89 7.82 -12.41
N SER A 186 -7.84 8.74 -12.43
CA SER A 186 -7.76 9.95 -13.25
C SER A 186 -6.57 10.84 -12.86
N LEU A 187 -6.29 10.97 -11.56
CA LEU A 187 -5.13 11.69 -11.05
C LEU A 187 -3.81 10.98 -11.36
N VAL A 188 -3.81 9.63 -11.31
CA VAL A 188 -2.64 8.83 -11.71
C VAL A 188 -2.32 8.97 -13.20
N ILE A 189 -3.34 9.18 -14.05
CA ILE A 189 -3.15 9.45 -15.49
C ILE A 189 -2.45 10.78 -15.72
N PHE A 190 -2.76 11.82 -14.94
CA PHE A 190 -2.04 13.11 -15.06
C PHE A 190 -0.58 13.00 -14.62
N ASP A 191 -0.29 12.10 -13.68
CA ASP A 191 1.05 11.81 -13.12
C ASP A 191 1.82 13.00 -12.53
N VAL A 192 1.20 14.17 -12.46
CA VAL A 192 1.77 15.41 -11.94
C VAL A 192 0.96 15.95 -10.76
N PRO A 193 1.58 16.73 -9.87
CA PRO A 193 0.85 17.40 -8.79
C PRO A 193 -0.34 18.19 -9.34
N THR A 194 -1.55 17.86 -8.88
CA THR A 194 -2.80 18.41 -9.41
C THR A 194 -3.45 19.27 -8.34
N PRO A 195 -3.69 20.57 -8.56
CA PRO A 195 -4.45 21.39 -7.61
C PRO A 195 -5.84 20.78 -7.33
N LEU A 196 -6.19 20.62 -6.05
CA LEU A 196 -7.51 20.11 -5.64
C LEU A 196 -8.64 21.00 -6.19
N SER A 197 -8.42 22.31 -6.23
CA SER A 197 -9.36 23.31 -6.75
C SER A 197 -9.74 23.12 -8.23
N MET A 198 -8.96 22.34 -8.99
CA MET A 198 -9.28 22.02 -10.38
C MET A 198 -10.25 20.85 -10.54
N SER A 199 -10.45 20.07 -9.47
CA SER A 199 -11.46 19.01 -9.46
C SER A 199 -12.86 19.60 -9.32
N PRO A 200 -13.90 19.07 -9.97
CA PRO A 200 -15.30 19.40 -9.70
C PRO A 200 -15.60 19.29 -8.20
N GLU A 201 -16.49 20.14 -7.68
CA GLU A 201 -16.84 20.17 -6.26
C GLU A 201 -17.25 18.78 -5.74
N GLU A 202 -18.07 18.06 -6.52
CA GLU A 202 -18.47 16.66 -6.23
C GLU A 202 -17.26 15.71 -6.10
N CYS A 203 -16.21 15.92 -6.89
CA CYS A 203 -14.98 15.14 -6.81
C CYS A 203 -14.15 15.56 -5.59
N GLN A 204 -14.11 16.85 -5.25
CA GLN A 204 -13.40 17.33 -4.05
C GLN A 204 -14.01 16.74 -2.78
N GLU A 205 -15.35 16.73 -2.66
CA GLU A 205 -16.05 16.09 -1.55
C GLU A 205 -15.76 14.59 -1.46
N ALA A 206 -15.61 13.91 -2.60
CA ALA A 206 -15.21 12.49 -2.64
C ALA A 206 -13.72 12.28 -2.31
N TYR A 207 -12.85 13.22 -2.69
CA TYR A 207 -11.41 13.14 -2.42
C TYR A 207 -11.08 13.42 -0.96
N LEU A 208 -11.62 14.47 -0.36
CA LEU A 208 -11.21 14.96 0.96
C LEU A 208 -11.14 13.85 2.03
N PRO A 209 -12.14 12.96 2.17
CA PRO A 209 -12.06 11.86 3.13
C PRO A 209 -10.88 10.92 2.90
N LEU A 210 -10.47 10.71 1.64
CA LEU A 210 -9.32 9.87 1.27
C LEU A 210 -7.98 10.48 1.72
N PHE A 211 -7.88 11.81 1.73
CA PHE A 211 -6.66 12.54 2.11
C PHE A 211 -6.60 12.89 3.61
N GLU A 212 -7.75 13.12 4.24
CA GLU A 212 -7.86 13.44 5.66
C GLU A 212 -7.67 12.21 6.55
N SER A 213 -8.29 11.09 6.16
CA SER A 213 -8.47 9.95 7.08
C SER A 213 -7.30 8.97 7.06
N PHE A 214 -6.62 8.77 5.91
CA PHE A 214 -5.66 7.67 5.80
C PHE A 214 -4.42 7.97 4.94
N SER A 215 -3.28 7.55 5.50
CA SER A 215 -1.99 7.36 4.84
C SER A 215 -1.09 8.59 4.65
N ASN A 216 0.22 8.31 4.68
CA ASN A 216 1.27 9.18 4.11
C ASN A 216 1.37 9.00 2.58
N CYS A 217 0.42 8.28 1.98
CA CYS A 217 0.47 7.89 0.57
C CYS A 217 -0.40 8.79 -0.33
N LEU A 218 -1.33 9.53 0.27
CA LEU A 218 -2.13 10.56 -0.38
C LEU A 218 -1.96 11.84 0.43
N THR A 219 -1.46 12.91 -0.18
CA THR A 219 -1.23 14.18 0.52
C THR A 219 -1.76 15.36 -0.28
N ILE A 220 -2.31 16.34 0.41
CA ILE A 220 -2.56 17.68 -0.12
C ILE A 220 -1.56 18.60 0.55
N ASP A 221 -0.75 19.31 -0.23
CA ASP A 221 0.24 20.25 0.32
C ASP A 221 -0.40 21.59 0.75
N ASP A 222 0.42 22.50 1.29
CA ASP A 222 0.01 23.83 1.74
C ASP A 222 -0.54 24.72 0.62
N LYS A 223 -0.27 24.37 -0.64
CA LYS A 223 -0.77 25.05 -1.84
C LYS A 223 -2.02 24.38 -2.40
N GLY A 224 -2.52 23.33 -1.76
CA GLY A 224 -3.67 22.55 -2.22
C GLY A 224 -3.33 21.59 -3.37
N LEU A 225 -2.05 21.27 -3.61
CA LEU A 225 -1.66 20.30 -4.62
C LEU A 225 -1.81 18.89 -4.08
N ILE A 226 -2.55 18.09 -4.82
CA ILE A 226 -2.68 16.65 -4.59
C ILE A 226 -1.40 15.97 -5.08
N SER A 227 -0.83 15.14 -4.21
CA SER A 227 0.23 14.20 -4.53
C SER A 227 -0.18 12.79 -4.16
N ILE A 228 0.10 11.86 -5.07
CA ILE A 228 -0.13 10.42 -4.89
C ILE A 228 1.24 9.76 -4.82
N HIS A 229 1.48 9.04 -3.73
CA HIS A 229 2.73 8.34 -3.52
C HIS A 229 2.96 7.29 -4.61
N PRO A 230 4.20 7.12 -5.11
CA PRO A 230 4.51 6.22 -6.22
C PRO A 230 3.92 4.81 -6.07
N ILE A 231 4.01 4.19 -4.89
CA ILE A 231 3.45 2.85 -4.64
C ILE A 231 1.94 2.73 -4.91
N VAL A 232 1.17 3.80 -4.66
CA VAL A 232 -0.26 3.85 -4.94
C VAL A 232 -0.51 4.00 -6.44
N LYS A 233 0.29 4.85 -7.11
CA LYS A 233 0.26 4.97 -8.59
C LYS A 233 0.50 3.60 -9.24
N LEU A 234 1.48 2.85 -8.73
CA LEU A 234 1.80 1.49 -9.20
C LEU A 234 0.62 0.52 -9.06
N ASP A 235 -0.04 0.48 -7.88
CA ASP A 235 -1.20 -0.39 -7.68
C ASP A 235 -2.36 -0.04 -8.63
N ILE A 236 -2.64 1.26 -8.80
CA ILE A 236 -3.70 1.73 -9.68
C ILE A 236 -3.40 1.37 -11.14
N ARG A 237 -2.16 1.60 -11.61
CA ARG A 237 -1.73 1.21 -12.98
C ARG A 237 -1.86 -0.30 -13.19
N ARG A 238 -1.50 -1.09 -12.17
CA ARG A 238 -1.72 -2.55 -12.19
C ARG A 238 -3.20 -2.89 -12.30
N ARG A 239 -4.10 -2.23 -11.55
CA ARG A 239 -5.55 -2.47 -11.65
C ARG A 239 -6.09 -2.11 -13.04
N PHE A 240 -5.56 -1.07 -13.69
CA PHE A 240 -5.91 -0.76 -15.08
C PHE A 240 -5.55 -1.88 -16.06
N HIS A 241 -4.44 -2.59 -15.80
CA HIS A 241 -4.05 -3.73 -16.61
C HIS A 241 -5.03 -4.91 -16.45
N TYR A 242 -5.39 -5.25 -15.21
CA TYR A 242 -6.31 -6.37 -14.93
C TYR A 242 -7.76 -6.07 -15.30
N ASP A 243 -8.19 -4.81 -15.18
CA ASP A 243 -9.56 -4.39 -15.46
C ASP A 243 -9.57 -3.16 -16.39
N GLY A 244 -9.64 -3.44 -17.69
CA GLY A 244 -9.75 -2.41 -18.71
C GLY A 244 -11.03 -1.56 -18.58
N THR A 245 -12.05 -1.99 -17.85
CA THR A 245 -13.23 -1.15 -17.58
C THR A 245 -12.93 -0.04 -16.59
N VAL A 246 -12.15 -0.35 -15.53
CA VAL A 246 -11.64 0.65 -14.57
C VAL A 246 -10.73 1.65 -15.27
N ALA A 247 -9.82 1.17 -16.14
CA ALA A 247 -8.95 2.02 -16.93
C ALA A 247 -9.73 3.00 -17.83
N LYS A 248 -10.78 2.51 -18.52
CA LYS A 248 -11.66 3.35 -19.36
C LYS A 248 -12.43 4.38 -18.55
N LYS A 249 -12.96 4.01 -17.38
CA LYS A 249 -13.64 4.94 -16.48
C LYS A 249 -12.70 6.05 -16.01
N ALA A 250 -11.51 5.69 -15.54
CA ALA A 250 -10.48 6.65 -15.12
C ALA A 250 -10.08 7.59 -16.26
N LEU A 251 -9.91 7.08 -17.48
CA LEU A 251 -9.60 7.89 -18.65
C LEU A 251 -10.73 8.87 -19.01
N ASN A 252 -11.98 8.43 -18.94
CA ASN A 252 -13.12 9.31 -19.20
C ASN A 252 -13.20 10.43 -18.16
N GLN A 253 -12.99 10.10 -16.89
CA GLN A 253 -12.92 11.09 -15.80
C GLN A 253 -11.75 12.07 -16.01
N ALA A 254 -10.56 11.59 -16.41
CA ALA A 254 -9.43 12.47 -16.73
C ALA A 254 -9.75 13.44 -17.88
N LYS A 255 -10.49 12.99 -18.90
CA LYS A 255 -10.95 13.85 -20.00
C LYS A 255 -11.99 14.88 -19.54
N GLU A 256 -12.91 14.48 -18.67
CA GLU A 256 -13.89 15.39 -18.06
C GLU A 256 -13.20 16.48 -17.25
N LEU A 257 -12.24 16.11 -16.40
CA LEU A 257 -11.39 17.03 -15.64
C LEU A 257 -10.59 17.96 -16.58
N LEU A 258 -10.03 17.45 -17.66
CA LEU A 258 -9.31 18.28 -18.63
C LEU A 258 -10.20 19.35 -19.29
N ASN A 259 -11.48 19.05 -19.48
CA ASN A 259 -12.45 19.97 -20.08
C ASN A 259 -12.87 21.10 -19.14
N THR A 260 -12.71 20.94 -17.82
CA THR A 260 -12.99 22.02 -16.86
C THR A 260 -11.87 23.06 -16.81
N LEU A 261 -10.69 22.76 -17.38
CA LEU A 261 -9.53 23.63 -17.30
C LEU A 261 -9.57 24.77 -18.33
N PRO A 262 -9.09 25.98 -17.98
CA PRO A 262 -8.92 27.07 -18.94
C PRO A 262 -8.03 26.67 -20.13
N HIS A 263 -8.39 27.12 -21.33
CA HIS A 263 -7.67 26.79 -22.57
C HIS A 263 -6.24 27.37 -22.67
N SER A 264 -5.89 28.35 -21.83
CA SER A 264 -4.61 29.06 -21.87
C SER A 264 -3.58 28.55 -20.87
N ASP A 265 -3.87 27.47 -20.15
CA ASP A 265 -2.99 27.03 -19.06
C ASP A 265 -1.95 26.02 -19.56
N ASP A 266 -0.67 26.30 -19.32
CA ASP A 266 0.44 25.37 -19.59
C ASP A 266 0.20 23.99 -18.95
N LEU A 267 -0.48 23.98 -17.80
CA LEU A 267 -0.86 22.77 -17.08
C LEU A 267 -1.88 21.93 -17.87
N ARG A 268 -2.82 22.56 -18.58
CA ARG A 268 -3.78 21.85 -19.44
C ARG A 268 -3.06 21.14 -20.58
N ASN A 269 -2.06 21.77 -21.19
CA ASN A 269 -1.27 21.14 -22.26
C ASN A 269 -0.49 19.92 -21.74
N GLN A 270 0.05 20.00 -20.52
CA GLN A 270 0.71 18.86 -19.87
C GLN A 270 -0.29 17.73 -19.59
N PHE A 271 -1.46 18.04 -19.06
CA PHE A 271 -2.49 17.04 -18.77
C PHE A 271 -3.03 16.39 -20.03
N ASP A 272 -3.30 17.15 -21.09
CA ASP A 272 -3.71 16.61 -22.38
C ASP A 272 -2.65 15.66 -22.93
N ALA A 273 -1.36 16.04 -22.90
CA ALA A 273 -0.28 15.16 -23.33
C ALA A 273 -0.27 13.82 -22.57
N CYS A 274 -0.51 13.83 -21.26
CA CYS A 274 -0.59 12.63 -20.42
C CYS A 274 -1.83 11.78 -20.76
N VAL A 275 -3.00 12.40 -20.92
CA VAL A 275 -4.25 11.73 -21.34
C VAL A 275 -4.10 11.09 -22.71
N GLN A 276 -3.48 11.78 -23.67
CA GLN A 276 -3.24 11.25 -25.01
C GLN A 276 -2.23 10.09 -24.99
N ALA A 277 -1.18 10.18 -24.18
CA ALA A 277 -0.23 9.08 -23.99
C ALA A 277 -0.93 7.83 -23.45
N PHE A 278 -1.65 7.97 -22.34
CA PHE A 278 -2.38 6.86 -21.73
C PHE A 278 -3.43 6.25 -22.68
N HIS A 279 -4.15 7.08 -23.43
CA HIS A 279 -5.14 6.59 -24.39
C HIS A 279 -4.51 5.77 -25.53
N ARG A 280 -3.33 6.16 -26.02
CA ARG A 280 -2.60 5.37 -27.02
C ARG A 280 -2.19 4.00 -26.47
N ASP A 281 -1.66 3.97 -25.25
CA ASP A 281 -1.22 2.73 -24.60
C ASP A 281 -2.41 1.79 -24.34
N LEU A 282 -3.52 2.32 -23.84
CA LEU A 282 -4.74 1.54 -23.61
C LEU A 282 -5.30 0.96 -24.92
N SER A 283 -5.23 1.73 -26.02
CA SER A 283 -5.71 1.28 -27.33
C SER A 283 -4.83 0.17 -27.91
N PHE A 284 -3.51 0.25 -27.74
CA PHE A 284 -2.56 -0.76 -28.22
C PHE A 284 -2.81 -2.13 -27.55
N ASN A 285 -3.08 -2.13 -26.24
CA ASN A 285 -3.30 -3.36 -25.49
C ASN A 285 -4.66 -4.03 -25.73
N SER A 286 -5.66 -3.28 -26.22
CA SER A 286 -6.97 -3.85 -26.58
C SER A 286 -6.95 -4.79 -27.79
N THR A 287 -5.79 -4.90 -28.48
CA THR A 287 -5.57 -5.81 -29.61
C THR A 287 -4.88 -7.13 -29.21
N LEU A 288 -4.49 -7.29 -27.94
CA LEU A 288 -3.99 -8.56 -27.41
C LEU A 288 -5.18 -9.50 -27.10
N PRO A 289 -5.09 -10.81 -27.38
CA PRO A 289 -6.22 -11.72 -27.22
C PRO A 289 -6.59 -11.84 -25.74
N THR A 290 -7.85 -11.54 -25.40
CA THR A 290 -8.46 -11.73 -24.08
C THR A 290 -8.67 -13.21 -23.70
N GLY A 291 -7.91 -14.12 -24.29
CA GLY A 291 -8.00 -15.55 -24.05
C GLY A 291 -6.88 -16.01 -23.13
N ILE A 292 -7.17 -16.04 -21.83
CA ILE A 292 -6.78 -17.04 -20.82
C ILE A 292 -7.05 -16.37 -19.46
N LEU A 293 -8.25 -16.62 -18.93
CA LEU A 293 -8.61 -16.74 -17.52
C LEU A 293 -10.15 -16.73 -17.42
N GLU A 294 -10.78 -17.78 -17.94
CA GLU A 294 -12.12 -18.15 -17.46
C GLU A 294 -11.98 -18.86 -16.12
N SER A 295 -12.74 -18.38 -15.14
CA SER A 295 -12.95 -19.02 -13.83
C SER A 295 -13.54 -20.43 -13.97
N PRO A 296 -13.50 -21.27 -12.92
CA PRO A 296 -14.68 -21.27 -12.05
C PRO A 296 -14.38 -21.56 -10.58
N LEU A 297 -14.95 -20.76 -9.68
CA LEU A 297 -15.42 -21.26 -8.37
C LEU A 297 -16.80 -20.67 -8.06
N GLN A 298 -17.81 -21.15 -8.78
CA GLN A 298 -19.12 -21.37 -8.17
C GLN A 298 -19.05 -22.74 -7.46
N GLY A 299 -18.94 -22.70 -6.14
CA GLY A 299 -18.93 -23.87 -5.26
C GLY A 299 -20.05 -23.74 -4.23
N SER A 300 -20.99 -24.68 -4.32
CA SER A 300 -22.17 -24.88 -3.48
C SER A 300 -21.92 -24.78 -1.97
N ILE A 301 -22.93 -24.29 -1.25
CA ILE A 301 -23.09 -24.40 0.20
C ILE A 301 -23.13 -25.89 0.55
N GLY A 302 -22.05 -26.41 1.12
CA GLY A 302 -21.97 -27.73 1.74
C GLY A 302 -21.26 -27.59 3.07
N SER A 303 -21.97 -27.86 4.17
CA SER A 303 -21.40 -27.95 5.51
C SER A 303 -20.39 -29.08 5.58
N VAL A 304 -19.14 -28.76 5.90
CA VAL A 304 -18.13 -29.74 6.29
C VAL A 304 -17.68 -29.41 7.71
N VAL A 305 -18.12 -30.24 8.66
CA VAL A 305 -17.55 -30.32 10.00
C VAL A 305 -16.23 -31.08 9.87
N ILE A 306 -15.10 -30.42 10.15
CA ILE A 306 -13.81 -31.10 10.33
C ILE A 306 -13.41 -30.98 11.81
N THR A 307 -13.39 -32.13 12.45
CA THR A 307 -12.96 -32.38 13.82
C THR A 307 -11.46 -32.15 13.95
N GLN A 308 -11.07 -31.31 14.90
CA GLN A 308 -9.67 -31.01 15.23
C GLN A 308 -9.08 -32.20 16.00
N ARG A 309 -8.08 -32.89 15.41
CA ARG A 309 -7.25 -33.87 16.11
C ARG A 309 -6.10 -33.13 16.81
N GLN A 310 -6.06 -33.24 18.13
CA GLN A 310 -4.92 -32.85 18.96
C GLN A 310 -3.72 -33.76 18.69
N HIS A 311 -2.56 -33.18 18.43
CA HIS A 311 -1.29 -33.82 18.75
C HIS A 311 -0.57 -32.97 19.80
N VAL A 312 -0.46 -33.57 20.98
CA VAL A 312 0.39 -33.14 22.09
C VAL A 312 1.82 -33.53 21.73
N LEU A 313 2.75 -32.58 21.81
CA LEU A 313 4.18 -32.84 21.87
C LEU A 313 4.65 -32.34 23.24
N GLU A 314 4.85 -33.30 24.14
CA GLU A 314 5.64 -33.15 25.36
C GLU A 314 7.12 -33.16 24.96
N LEU A 315 7.88 -32.19 25.47
CA LEU A 315 9.35 -32.28 25.51
C LEU A 315 9.76 -32.27 26.98
N TYR A 316 10.50 -33.31 27.35
CA TYR A 316 11.27 -33.46 28.58
C TYR A 316 12.40 -32.43 28.64
#